data_AF-M7ZJE0-F1
#
_entry.id   AF-M7ZJE0-F1
#
_cell.length_a   1.000
_cell.length_b   1.000
_cell.length_c   1.000
_cell.angle_alpha   90.00
_cell.angle_beta   90.00
_cell.angle_gamma   90.00
#
_symmetry.space_group_name_H-M   'P 1'
#
loop_
_entity.id
_entity.type
_entity.pdbx_description
1 polymer ?
#
loop_
_entity_poly.entity_id
_entity_poly.type
_entity_poly.pdbx_seq_one_letter_code
_entity_poly.pdbx_strand_id
1 'polypeptide(L)'
;MESRCGRRPGGPGHAQKLDWRMVAHQEAEATTTTTVDPMRLASRWRSPAEWVATAAALDSEPMPSELNTANSSGLFAVVSVDKMSVKYLGVNHHGHDVGVVQADCPAPMHRAVYYFEMTVRNAGLKGQTSIGFTTESFKMRRQPGWESQSCGYHGDDGYLYRGPGKSESFGPKFTSGDIIGAGINYIEQLLFFTKNGSLIGAFPKDIKGPLYPTIAVHSQDEE
;
A
#
# COMPACT_ATOMS: atom_id res chain seq x y z
N MET A 1 41.11 41.56 22.09
CA MET A 1 41.18 40.76 23.33
C MET A 1 39.80 40.17 23.55
N GLU A 2 39.49 39.07 22.86
CA GLU A 2 39.63 37.66 23.33
C GLU A 2 38.48 37.24 24.27
N SER A 3 37.55 36.40 23.78
CA SER A 3 37.41 34.94 24.07
C SER A 3 36.63 34.67 25.39
N ARG A 4 35.68 33.75 25.55
CA ARG A 4 35.50 32.35 25.11
C ARG A 4 33.99 32.04 25.03
N CYS A 5 33.44 31.38 24.01
CA CYS A 5 33.46 29.94 23.74
C CYS A 5 32.98 29.05 24.91
N GLY A 6 31.70 28.65 24.86
CA GLY A 6 31.16 27.52 25.61
C GLY A 6 30.48 26.55 24.65
N ARG A 7 31.18 25.46 24.30
CA ARG A 7 30.63 24.30 23.57
C ARG A 7 30.01 23.33 24.56
N ARG A 8 28.84 22.76 24.22
CA ARG A 8 28.56 21.32 24.39
C ARG A 8 27.80 20.83 23.16
N PRO A 9 28.27 19.77 22.46
CA PRO A 9 27.53 19.16 21.36
C PRO A 9 26.55 18.12 21.93
N GLY A 10 25.26 18.28 21.64
CA GLY A 10 24.30 17.17 21.69
C GLY A 10 24.49 16.35 20.41
N GLY A 11 24.93 15.10 20.55
CA GLY A 11 25.18 14.22 19.42
C GLY A 11 23.88 13.88 18.66
N PRO A 12 23.91 13.77 17.32
CA PRO A 12 22.80 13.19 16.60
C PRO A 12 22.81 11.67 16.84
N GLY A 13 21.66 11.17 17.29
CA GLY A 13 21.40 9.77 17.50
C GLY A 13 21.65 8.94 16.24
N HIS A 14 22.06 7.70 16.47
CA HIS A 14 22.21 6.67 15.45
C HIS A 14 20.91 6.53 14.66
N ALA A 15 20.86 7.12 13.47
CA ALA A 15 20.01 6.61 12.40
C ALA A 15 20.62 5.26 11.98
N GLN A 16 19.98 4.15 12.36
CA GLN A 16 20.30 2.85 11.80
C GLN A 16 19.96 2.90 10.31
N LYS A 17 20.98 3.18 9.51
CA LYS A 17 20.97 3.04 8.07
C LYS A 17 20.98 1.53 7.78
N LEU A 18 19.82 0.96 7.47
CA LEU A 18 19.75 -0.41 6.96
C LEU A 18 20.36 -0.43 5.56
N ASP A 19 21.63 -0.78 5.49
CA ASP A 19 22.42 -0.98 4.27
C ASP A 19 22.08 -2.37 3.71
N TRP A 20 21.21 -2.43 2.70
CA TRP A 20 20.93 -3.66 1.94
C TRP A 20 22.05 -3.88 0.92
N ARG A 21 23.22 -4.32 1.39
CA ARG A 21 24.22 -4.89 0.47
C ARG A 21 23.79 -6.32 0.11
N MET A 22 23.42 -6.53 -1.15
CA MET A 22 23.48 -7.87 -1.74
C MET A 22 24.96 -8.27 -1.82
N VAL A 23 25.44 -9.00 -0.81
CA VAL A 23 26.74 -9.66 -0.87
C VAL A 23 26.53 -10.99 -1.59
N ALA A 24 26.84 -11.00 -2.88
CA ALA A 24 27.13 -12.24 -3.58
C ALA A 24 28.47 -12.77 -3.03
N HIS A 25 28.40 -13.69 -2.08
CA HIS A 25 29.57 -14.46 -1.68
C HIS A 25 29.95 -15.38 -2.85
N GLN A 26 31.13 -15.14 -3.39
CA GLN A 26 31.82 -16.06 -4.29
C GLN A 26 33.06 -16.52 -3.55
N GLU A 27 33.00 -17.74 -3.01
CA GLU A 27 34.19 -18.51 -2.65
C GLU A 27 34.13 -19.83 -3.40
N ALA A 28 35.20 -20.08 -4.15
CA ALA A 28 35.49 -21.35 -4.76
C ALA A 28 36.23 -22.20 -3.73
N GLU A 29 35.68 -23.36 -3.39
CA GLU A 29 36.48 -24.49 -2.93
C GLU A 29 35.79 -25.79 -3.36
N ALA A 30 36.53 -26.60 -4.13
CA ALA A 30 36.02 -27.83 -4.71
C ALA A 30 35.87 -28.91 -3.65
N THR A 31 34.63 -29.20 -3.26
CA THR A 31 34.28 -30.41 -2.51
C THR A 31 33.16 -31.12 -3.26
N THR A 32 33.43 -32.34 -3.72
CA THR A 32 32.44 -33.22 -4.37
C THR A 32 31.23 -33.42 -3.47
N THR A 33 30.17 -32.69 -3.74
CA THR A 33 28.87 -32.84 -3.07
C THR A 33 27.81 -32.94 -4.15
N THR A 34 27.02 -34.00 -4.07
CA THR A 34 25.86 -34.27 -4.93
C THR A 34 25.03 -33.02 -5.07
N THR A 35 24.93 -32.51 -6.29
CA THR A 35 24.11 -31.34 -6.61
C THR A 35 22.66 -31.65 -6.28
N VAL A 36 22.19 -31.12 -5.15
CA VAL A 36 20.77 -31.12 -4.82
C VAL A 36 20.14 -30.08 -5.73
N ASP A 37 19.49 -30.53 -6.80
CA ASP A 37 18.73 -29.64 -7.67
C ASP A 37 17.46 -29.18 -6.92
N PRO A 38 17.35 -27.89 -6.56
CA PRO A 38 16.22 -27.38 -5.79
C PRO A 38 14.89 -27.48 -6.55
N MET A 39 14.90 -27.49 -7.88
CA MET A 39 13.71 -27.74 -8.71
C MET A 39 13.28 -29.21 -8.67
N ARG A 40 14.23 -30.15 -8.56
CA ARG A 40 13.96 -31.58 -8.29
C ARG A 40 13.52 -31.86 -6.87
N LEU A 41 13.91 -31.02 -5.90
CA LEU A 41 13.48 -31.16 -4.52
C LEU A 41 12.05 -30.60 -4.33
N ALA A 42 11.70 -29.48 -4.98
CA ALA A 42 10.35 -28.91 -4.94
C ALA A 42 9.30 -29.79 -5.65
N SER A 43 9.67 -30.46 -6.74
CA SER A 43 8.81 -31.41 -7.46
C SER A 43 8.54 -32.72 -6.72
N ARG A 44 9.19 -32.96 -5.56
CA ARG A 44 8.88 -34.11 -4.69
C ARG A 44 7.67 -33.90 -3.77
N TRP A 45 7.14 -32.67 -3.66
CA TRP A 45 6.12 -32.33 -2.66
C TRP A 45 4.75 -31.97 -3.25
N ARG A 46 4.67 -31.74 -4.57
CA ARG A 46 3.39 -31.63 -5.29
C ARG A 46 3.47 -32.41 -6.59
N SER A 47 2.49 -33.27 -6.79
CA SER A 47 2.20 -33.95 -8.04
C SER A 47 1.81 -32.94 -9.15
N PRO A 48 1.98 -33.29 -10.43
CA PRO A 48 1.50 -32.47 -11.55
C PRO A 48 0.02 -32.08 -11.44
N ALA A 49 -0.84 -32.96 -10.91
CA ALA A 49 -2.25 -32.66 -10.68
C ALA A 49 -2.47 -31.57 -9.63
N GLU A 50 -1.68 -31.58 -8.55
CA GLU A 50 -1.71 -30.53 -7.53
C GLU A 50 -1.21 -29.18 -8.07
N TRP A 51 -0.22 -29.19 -8.97
CA TRP A 51 0.22 -27.98 -9.68
C TRP A 51 -0.90 -27.41 -10.56
N VAL A 52 -1.57 -28.27 -11.34
CA VAL A 52 -2.70 -27.86 -12.19
C VAL A 52 -3.86 -27.33 -11.35
N ALA A 53 -4.21 -28.01 -10.25
CA ALA A 53 -5.27 -27.55 -9.35
C ALA A 53 -4.93 -26.21 -8.69
N THR A 54 -3.67 -26.00 -8.30
CA THR A 54 -3.22 -24.72 -7.72
C THR A 54 -3.28 -23.59 -8.75
N ALA A 55 -2.80 -23.83 -9.97
CA ALA A 55 -2.87 -22.86 -11.06
C ALA A 55 -4.34 -22.49 -11.37
N ALA A 56 -5.21 -23.49 -11.48
CA ALA A 56 -6.64 -23.26 -11.71
C ALA A 56 -7.31 -22.47 -10.57
N ALA A 57 -6.91 -22.70 -9.31
CA ALA A 57 -7.40 -21.93 -8.17
C ALA A 57 -6.92 -20.46 -8.19
N LEU A 58 -5.68 -20.20 -8.63
CA LEU A 58 -5.14 -18.85 -8.78
C LEU A 58 -5.80 -18.06 -9.91
N ASP A 59 -6.14 -18.74 -11.01
CA ASP A 59 -6.75 -18.15 -12.19
C ASP A 59 -8.25 -17.91 -12.02
N SER A 60 -8.91 -18.66 -11.14
CA SER A 60 -10.35 -18.53 -10.86
C SER A 60 -10.68 -17.55 -9.73
N GLU A 61 -9.69 -17.13 -8.93
CA GLU A 61 -9.91 -16.12 -7.89
C GLU A 61 -10.22 -14.76 -8.52
N PRO A 62 -11.35 -14.11 -8.17
CA PRO A 62 -11.70 -12.81 -8.72
C PRO A 62 -10.64 -11.77 -8.36
N MET A 63 -10.39 -10.83 -9.28
CA MET A 63 -9.42 -9.77 -9.09
C MET A 63 -10.08 -8.39 -9.19
N PRO A 64 -9.66 -7.44 -8.33
CA PRO A 64 -10.13 -6.06 -8.42
C PRO A 64 -9.87 -5.50 -9.81
N SER A 65 -10.93 -4.99 -10.45
CA SER A 65 -10.85 -4.50 -11.83
C SER A 65 -11.47 -3.13 -12.03
N GLU A 66 -12.39 -2.73 -11.15
CA GLU A 66 -13.11 -1.47 -11.23
C GLU A 66 -13.42 -0.91 -9.83
N LEU A 67 -13.71 0.39 -9.76
CA LEU A 67 -14.21 1.04 -8.56
C LEU A 67 -15.68 0.67 -8.33
N ASN A 68 -16.00 0.27 -7.10
CA ASN A 68 -17.34 -0.12 -6.71
C ASN A 68 -18.26 1.10 -6.58
N THR A 69 -19.27 1.18 -7.43
CA THR A 69 -20.24 2.30 -7.41
C THR A 69 -21.29 2.15 -6.32
N ALA A 70 -21.65 0.92 -5.93
CA ALA A 70 -22.63 0.64 -4.89
C ALA A 70 -22.07 0.87 -3.49
N ASN A 71 -20.80 0.52 -3.27
CA ASN A 71 -20.07 0.82 -2.04
C ASN A 71 -19.14 2.02 -2.23
N SER A 72 -19.74 3.15 -2.60
CA SER A 72 -19.09 4.46 -2.63
C SER A 72 -19.78 5.41 -1.65
N SER A 73 -19.08 6.44 -1.15
CA SER A 73 -19.74 7.41 -0.25
C SER A 73 -20.78 8.29 -0.96
N GLY A 74 -20.85 8.25 -2.31
CA GLY A 74 -21.90 8.73 -3.22
C GLY A 74 -22.24 10.22 -3.22
N LEU A 75 -22.08 10.89 -2.08
CA LEU A 75 -22.44 12.29 -1.85
C LEU A 75 -21.25 13.23 -2.07
N PHE A 76 -20.03 12.76 -1.80
CA PHE A 76 -18.81 13.57 -1.84
C PHE A 76 -17.90 13.21 -3.01
N ALA A 77 -18.12 12.06 -3.62
CA ALA A 77 -17.35 11.56 -4.74
C ALA A 77 -18.29 11.04 -5.84
N VAL A 78 -17.89 11.28 -7.08
CA VAL A 78 -18.46 10.60 -8.25
C VAL A 78 -17.40 9.71 -8.88
N VAL A 79 -17.80 8.48 -9.15
CA VAL A 79 -17.01 7.51 -9.90
C VAL A 79 -17.28 7.74 -11.39
N SER A 80 -16.23 7.76 -12.20
CA SER A 80 -16.33 7.90 -13.66
C SER A 80 -17.11 6.73 -14.30
N VAL A 81 -17.60 6.92 -15.53
CA VAL A 81 -18.40 5.91 -16.24
C VAL A 81 -17.59 4.64 -16.52
N ASP A 82 -16.29 4.77 -16.78
CA ASP A 82 -15.36 3.64 -16.94
C ASP A 82 -15.00 2.98 -15.60
N LYS A 83 -15.46 3.54 -14.47
CA LYS A 83 -15.20 3.09 -13.09
C LYS A 83 -13.73 3.02 -12.72
N MET A 84 -12.88 3.81 -13.36
CA MET A 84 -11.43 3.84 -13.11
C MET A 84 -10.97 5.13 -12.43
N SER A 85 -11.87 6.05 -12.11
CA SER A 85 -11.52 7.34 -11.51
C SER A 85 -12.60 7.81 -10.54
N VAL A 86 -12.18 8.58 -9.55
CA VAL A 86 -13.07 9.19 -8.56
C VAL A 86 -12.77 10.68 -8.53
N LYS A 87 -13.81 11.52 -8.52
CA LYS A 87 -13.65 12.97 -8.41
C LYS A 87 -14.44 13.50 -7.23
N TYR A 88 -13.83 14.39 -6.47
CA TYR A 88 -14.49 15.09 -5.37
C TYR A 88 -15.47 16.13 -5.91
N LEU A 89 -16.72 16.10 -5.43
CA LEU A 89 -17.77 17.05 -5.83
C LEU A 89 -18.12 18.08 -4.75
N GLY A 90 -17.59 17.89 -3.53
CA GLY A 90 -17.94 18.73 -2.40
C GLY A 90 -17.13 20.03 -2.30
N VAL A 91 -17.61 20.89 -1.43
CA VAL A 91 -16.80 21.84 -0.67
C VAL A 91 -16.65 21.21 0.71
N ASN A 92 -15.42 20.91 1.11
CA ASN A 92 -15.11 20.12 2.31
C ASN A 92 -15.39 20.89 3.60
N HIS A 93 -16.67 21.05 3.93
CA HIS A 93 -17.16 21.82 5.07
C HIS A 93 -16.85 21.14 6.40
N HIS A 94 -16.75 19.81 6.43
CA HIS A 94 -16.46 19.03 7.64
C HIS A 94 -15.39 17.97 7.38
N GLY A 95 -14.64 17.59 8.42
CA GLY A 95 -13.58 16.57 8.33
C GLY A 95 -14.05 15.14 8.05
N HIS A 96 -15.36 14.92 7.85
CA HIS A 96 -15.96 13.64 7.48
C HIS A 96 -16.66 13.70 6.12
N ASP A 97 -16.46 14.78 5.35
CA ASP A 97 -17.01 14.93 4.01
C ASP A 97 -16.13 14.19 2.99
N VAL A 98 -15.75 12.94 3.27
CA VAL A 98 -14.79 12.15 2.48
C VAL A 98 -15.50 11.39 1.36
N GLY A 99 -15.01 11.59 0.14
CA GLY A 99 -15.27 10.72 -1.01
C GLY A 99 -14.40 9.47 -0.93
N VAL A 100 -14.95 8.31 -0.61
CA VAL A 100 -14.19 7.05 -0.49
C VAL A 100 -14.84 5.97 -1.32
N VAL A 101 -14.01 5.19 -2.01
CA VAL A 101 -14.45 4.12 -2.90
C VAL A 101 -13.54 2.91 -2.75
N GLN A 102 -14.14 1.74 -2.51
CA GLN A 102 -13.47 0.46 -2.57
C GLN A 102 -13.51 -0.09 -4.00
N ALA A 103 -12.59 -0.99 -4.34
CA ALA A 103 -12.76 -1.80 -5.54
C ALA A 103 -13.99 -2.73 -5.44
N ASP A 104 -14.39 -3.28 -6.59
CA ASP A 104 -15.52 -4.20 -6.78
C ASP A 104 -15.41 -5.52 -5.99
N CYS A 105 -14.18 -5.99 -5.75
CA CYS A 105 -13.91 -7.19 -4.98
C CYS A 105 -12.61 -7.03 -4.15
N PRO A 106 -12.32 -7.92 -3.19
CA PRO A 106 -11.11 -7.80 -2.39
C PRO A 106 -9.86 -8.18 -3.20
N ALA A 107 -8.70 -7.77 -2.72
CA ALA A 107 -7.42 -8.23 -3.22
C ALA A 107 -7.36 -9.78 -3.13
N PRO A 108 -6.94 -10.48 -4.20
CA PRO A 108 -6.78 -11.93 -4.19
C PRO A 108 -5.78 -12.35 -3.12
N MET A 109 -6.12 -13.38 -2.35
CA MET A 109 -5.35 -13.85 -1.19
C MET A 109 -4.53 -15.10 -1.49
N HIS A 110 -4.81 -15.82 -2.58
CA HIS A 110 -4.04 -17.01 -2.94
C HIS A 110 -2.72 -16.68 -3.65
N ARG A 111 -2.43 -15.40 -3.88
CA ARG A 111 -1.21 -14.92 -4.53
C ARG A 111 -0.14 -14.56 -3.49
N ALA A 112 1.13 -14.61 -3.90
CA ALA A 112 2.22 -14.17 -3.03
C ALA A 112 2.17 -12.65 -2.75
N VAL A 113 1.84 -11.88 -3.79
CA VAL A 113 1.80 -10.42 -3.75
C VAL A 113 0.58 -9.93 -4.53
N TYR A 114 -0.07 -8.90 -3.99
CA TYR A 114 -1.04 -8.07 -4.70
C TYR A 114 -0.56 -6.62 -4.72
N TYR A 115 -0.80 -5.91 -5.81
CA TYR A 115 -0.38 -4.51 -6.00
C TYR A 115 -1.35 -3.78 -6.92
N PHE A 116 -1.67 -2.53 -6.58
CA PHE A 116 -2.41 -1.62 -7.44
C PHE A 116 -1.86 -0.21 -7.32
N GLU A 117 -2.13 0.62 -8.34
CA GLU A 117 -1.69 2.01 -8.39
C GLU A 117 -2.86 2.97 -8.55
N MET A 118 -2.69 4.14 -7.98
CA MET A 118 -3.52 5.31 -8.18
C MET A 118 -2.66 6.41 -8.79
N THR A 119 -3.11 7.02 -9.88
CA THR A 119 -2.53 8.27 -10.39
C THR A 119 -3.31 9.43 -9.80
N VAL A 120 -2.64 10.39 -9.19
CA VAL A 120 -3.29 11.64 -8.77
C VAL A 120 -3.36 12.55 -9.98
N ARG A 121 -4.52 12.66 -10.61
CA ARG A 121 -4.71 13.51 -11.80
C ARG A 121 -4.75 14.97 -11.40
N ASN A 122 -5.45 15.26 -10.31
CA ASN A 122 -5.50 16.58 -9.72
C ASN A 122 -5.53 16.47 -8.20
N ALA A 123 -4.55 17.05 -7.51
CA ALA A 123 -4.52 17.13 -6.05
C ALA A 123 -5.52 18.16 -5.49
N GLY A 124 -6.19 18.93 -6.36
CA GLY A 124 -7.18 19.91 -5.95
C GLY A 124 -6.61 20.95 -5.00
N LEU A 125 -7.46 21.47 -4.10
CA LEU A 125 -7.09 22.56 -3.20
C LEU A 125 -6.13 22.15 -2.07
N LYS A 126 -6.25 20.93 -1.54
CA LYS A 126 -5.52 20.51 -0.33
C LYS A 126 -4.68 19.24 -0.49
N GLY A 127 -4.86 18.46 -1.56
CA GLY A 127 -4.12 17.21 -1.78
C GLY A 127 -4.44 16.12 -0.76
N GLN A 128 -5.63 16.15 -0.16
CA GLN A 128 -6.12 15.19 0.83
C GLN A 128 -6.63 13.89 0.18
N THR A 129 -5.89 13.45 -0.85
CA THR A 129 -6.09 12.17 -1.52
C THR A 129 -5.36 11.08 -0.75
N SER A 130 -5.93 9.88 -0.68
CA SER A 130 -5.27 8.74 -0.04
C SER A 130 -5.55 7.43 -0.74
N ILE A 131 -4.64 6.48 -0.53
CA ILE A 131 -4.66 5.12 -1.06
C ILE A 131 -4.38 4.14 0.07
N GLY A 132 -5.01 2.97 0.04
CA GLY A 132 -4.66 1.89 0.94
C GLY A 132 -5.62 0.71 0.87
N PHE A 133 -5.78 0.06 2.02
CA PHE A 133 -6.56 -1.16 2.16
C PHE A 133 -7.54 -1.06 3.33
N THR A 134 -8.77 -1.51 3.09
CA THR A 134 -9.84 -1.50 4.08
C THR A 134 -10.55 -2.86 4.12
N THR A 135 -11.39 -3.10 5.12
CA THR A 135 -12.21 -4.32 5.20
C THR A 135 -13.53 -4.13 4.46
N GLU A 136 -14.24 -5.21 4.13
CA GLU A 136 -15.57 -5.14 3.50
C GLU A 136 -16.54 -4.22 4.27
N SER A 137 -16.54 -4.33 5.60
CA SER A 137 -17.41 -3.54 6.50
C SER A 137 -16.86 -2.14 6.83
N PHE A 138 -15.95 -1.61 6.02
CA PHE A 138 -15.33 -0.31 6.30
C PHE A 138 -16.37 0.79 6.35
N LYS A 139 -16.24 1.67 7.35
CA LYS A 139 -17.17 2.78 7.52
C LYS A 139 -16.91 3.84 6.45
N MET A 140 -17.85 3.95 5.52
CA MET A 140 -17.82 4.97 4.47
C MET A 140 -17.77 6.39 5.04
N ARG A 141 -17.25 7.34 4.27
CA ARG A 141 -16.94 8.73 4.67
C ARG A 141 -15.76 8.87 5.63
N ARG A 142 -14.81 7.93 5.55
CA ARG A 142 -13.54 7.94 6.27
C ARG A 142 -12.44 7.65 5.28
N GLN A 143 -11.27 8.25 5.47
CA GLN A 143 -10.11 7.89 4.66
C GLN A 143 -9.54 6.52 5.09
N PRO A 144 -8.95 5.74 4.17
CA PRO A 144 -8.20 4.54 4.52
C PRO A 144 -7.21 4.82 5.64
N GLY A 145 -7.20 3.96 6.66
CA GLY A 145 -6.37 4.10 7.85
C GLY A 145 -7.01 4.87 9.01
N TRP A 146 -8.16 5.51 8.85
CA TRP A 146 -8.84 6.19 9.97
C TRP A 146 -9.75 5.29 10.81
N GLU A 147 -10.05 4.08 10.33
CA GLU A 147 -10.87 3.10 11.03
C GLU A 147 -10.05 1.85 11.38
N SER A 148 -10.54 1.09 12.35
CA SER A 148 -9.91 -0.18 12.74
C SER A 148 -9.75 -1.11 11.55
N GLN A 149 -8.68 -1.90 11.57
CA GLN A 149 -8.33 -2.86 10.51
C GLN A 149 -8.08 -2.27 9.11
N SER A 150 -8.11 -0.95 8.95
CA SER A 150 -7.72 -0.27 7.71
C SER A 150 -6.30 0.31 7.78
N CYS A 151 -5.72 0.60 6.62
CA CYS A 151 -4.52 1.41 6.52
C CYS A 151 -4.59 2.34 5.30
N GLY A 152 -3.88 3.46 5.35
CA GLY A 152 -3.80 4.38 4.22
C GLY A 152 -2.59 5.27 4.26
N TYR A 153 -2.10 5.63 3.08
CA TYR A 153 -1.07 6.60 2.85
C TYR A 153 -1.68 7.90 2.29
N HIS A 154 -1.42 9.02 2.96
CA HIS A 154 -2.14 10.29 2.75
C HIS A 154 -1.23 11.31 2.05
N GLY A 155 -1.79 12.01 1.05
CA GLY A 155 -1.03 12.86 0.14
C GLY A 155 -0.62 14.21 0.72
N ASP A 156 -1.47 14.77 1.58
CA ASP A 156 -1.31 16.12 2.12
C ASP A 156 -0.21 16.21 3.18
N ASP A 157 0.08 15.11 3.87
CA ASP A 157 1.09 15.06 4.93
C ASP A 157 2.20 14.00 4.72
N GLY A 158 1.98 13.00 3.85
CA GLY A 158 2.91 11.88 3.66
C GLY A 158 2.91 10.90 4.84
N TYR A 159 1.84 10.88 5.63
CA TYR A 159 1.73 10.01 6.79
C TYR A 159 1.04 8.69 6.46
N LEU A 160 1.40 7.68 7.24
CA LEU A 160 0.76 6.38 7.25
C LEU A 160 -0.24 6.32 8.41
N TYR A 161 -1.48 5.97 8.09
CA TYR A 161 -2.57 5.77 9.03
C TYR A 161 -2.90 4.29 9.14
N ARG A 162 -3.06 3.77 10.37
CA ARG A 162 -3.27 2.33 10.65
C ARG A 162 -4.33 2.06 11.72
N GLY A 163 -5.35 2.91 11.77
CA GLY A 163 -6.46 2.86 12.71
C GLY A 163 -6.76 4.21 13.36
N PRO A 164 -7.80 4.28 14.20
CA PRO A 164 -8.26 5.53 14.80
C PRO A 164 -7.15 6.21 15.61
N GLY A 165 -6.90 7.50 15.31
CA GLY A 165 -5.92 8.32 16.02
C GLY A 165 -4.46 7.89 15.86
N LYS A 166 -4.15 6.99 14.91
CA LYS A 166 -2.80 6.50 14.65
C LYS A 166 -2.31 7.06 13.32
N SER A 167 -1.37 7.99 13.39
CA SER A 167 -0.61 8.48 12.23
C SER A 167 0.88 8.44 12.54
N GLU A 168 1.69 8.09 11.56
CA GLU A 168 3.14 8.14 11.67
C GLU A 168 3.76 8.72 10.41
N SER A 169 4.86 9.45 10.58
CA SER A 169 5.68 9.89 9.45
C SER A 169 6.17 8.66 8.70
N PHE A 170 5.98 8.64 7.38
CA PHE A 170 6.21 7.44 6.59
C PHE A 170 6.91 7.74 5.26
N GLY A 171 6.37 8.67 4.47
CA GLY A 171 6.88 8.97 3.15
C GLY A 171 6.77 10.44 2.77
N PRO A 172 7.23 10.81 1.57
CA PRO A 172 7.05 12.15 1.04
C PRO A 172 5.60 12.38 0.59
N LYS A 173 5.05 13.55 0.90
CA LYS A 173 3.78 14.03 0.31
C LYS A 173 3.68 13.73 -1.19
N PHE A 174 2.48 13.54 -1.69
CA PHE A 174 2.23 13.31 -3.10
C PHE A 174 1.12 14.21 -3.65
N THR A 175 1.19 14.50 -4.93
CA THR A 175 0.36 15.52 -5.58
C THR A 175 0.11 15.20 -7.05
N SER A 176 -0.51 16.12 -7.80
CA SER A 176 -0.83 15.96 -9.22
C SER A 176 0.36 15.45 -10.03
N GLY A 177 0.13 14.39 -10.81
CA GLY A 177 1.12 13.73 -11.65
C GLY A 177 1.89 12.60 -10.96
N ASP A 178 1.80 12.45 -9.64
CA ASP A 178 2.39 11.30 -8.94
C ASP A 178 1.55 10.02 -9.14
N ILE A 179 2.25 8.89 -9.25
CA ILE A 179 1.68 7.55 -9.22
C ILE A 179 2.02 6.93 -7.87
N ILE A 180 1.00 6.55 -7.11
CA ILE A 180 1.15 5.96 -5.78
C ILE A 180 0.63 4.53 -5.83
N GLY A 181 1.50 3.59 -5.48
CA GLY A 181 1.14 2.19 -5.39
C GLY A 181 0.92 1.76 -3.95
N ALA A 182 0.04 0.78 -3.78
CA ALA A 182 -0.17 0.08 -2.52
C ALA A 182 -0.18 -1.42 -2.78
N GLY A 183 0.50 -2.18 -1.92
CA GLY A 183 0.63 -3.61 -2.09
C GLY A 183 0.59 -4.40 -0.80
N ILE A 184 0.31 -5.68 -0.97
CA ILE A 184 0.23 -6.71 0.06
C ILE A 184 1.27 -7.77 -0.29
N ASN A 185 2.18 -8.06 0.64
CA ASN A 185 3.01 -9.26 0.60
C ASN A 185 2.44 -10.26 1.61
N TYR A 186 1.75 -11.29 1.11
CA TYR A 186 1.10 -12.31 1.93
C TYR A 186 2.10 -13.31 2.53
N ILE A 187 3.29 -13.47 1.94
CA ILE A 187 4.33 -14.35 2.46
C ILE A 187 4.94 -13.74 3.72
N GLU A 188 5.27 -12.45 3.66
CA GLU A 188 5.92 -11.74 4.76
C GLU A 188 4.93 -11.05 5.71
N GLN A 189 3.63 -11.12 5.41
CA GLN A 189 2.56 -10.40 6.12
C GLN A 189 2.86 -8.90 6.24
N LEU A 190 3.23 -8.29 5.10
CA LEU A 190 3.55 -6.86 5.00
C LEU A 190 2.54 -6.14 4.12
N LEU A 191 2.27 -4.89 4.47
CA LEU A 191 1.74 -3.90 3.53
C LEU A 191 2.83 -2.92 3.16
N PHE A 192 2.84 -2.47 1.91
CA PHE A 192 3.85 -1.54 1.42
C PHE A 192 3.24 -0.50 0.47
N PHE A 193 3.96 0.60 0.30
CA PHE A 193 3.58 1.67 -0.62
C PHE A 193 4.76 2.09 -1.49
N THR A 194 4.44 2.56 -2.69
CA THR A 194 5.41 3.07 -3.66
C THR A 194 5.01 4.47 -4.11
N LYS A 195 5.98 5.25 -4.58
CA LYS A 195 5.77 6.51 -5.28
C LYS A 195 6.61 6.51 -6.56
N ASN A 196 5.97 6.70 -7.69
CA ASN A 196 6.58 6.74 -9.03
C ASN A 196 7.48 5.51 -9.25
N GLY A 197 6.96 4.32 -8.93
CA GLY A 197 7.64 3.04 -9.04
C GLY A 197 8.71 2.75 -7.96
N SER A 198 9.03 3.71 -7.08
CA SER A 198 10.02 3.53 -6.00
C SER A 198 9.35 3.15 -4.69
N LEU A 199 9.88 2.14 -3.99
CA LEU A 199 9.41 1.74 -2.66
C LEU A 199 9.60 2.88 -1.64
N ILE A 200 8.52 3.25 -0.95
CA ILE A 200 8.54 4.22 0.16
C ILE A 200 8.88 3.49 1.46
N GLY A 201 8.15 2.40 1.73
CA GLY A 201 8.30 1.62 2.94
C GLY A 201 7.31 0.47 3.01
N ALA A 202 7.55 -0.42 3.96
CA ALA A 202 6.68 -1.55 4.27
C ALA A 202 6.52 -1.69 5.79
N PHE A 203 5.41 -2.26 6.25
CA PHE A 203 5.16 -2.49 7.66
C PHE A 203 4.40 -3.80 7.90
N PRO A 204 4.65 -4.49 9.03
CA PRO A 204 3.91 -5.69 9.38
C PRO A 204 2.44 -5.43 9.62
N LYS A 205 1.58 -6.30 9.08
CA LYS A 205 0.16 -6.38 9.38
C LYS A 205 -0.25 -7.83 9.41
N ASP A 206 -0.91 -8.21 10.50
CA ASP A 206 -1.56 -9.51 10.60
C ASP A 206 -2.81 -9.53 9.69
N ILE A 207 -2.64 -10.01 8.46
CA ILE A 207 -3.69 -10.09 7.43
C ILE A 207 -4.50 -11.36 7.68
N LYS A 208 -5.65 -11.19 8.35
CA LYS A 208 -6.55 -12.31 8.75
C LYS A 208 -7.71 -12.56 7.80
N GLY A 209 -7.86 -11.75 6.77
CA GLY A 209 -9.01 -11.84 5.87
C GLY A 209 -8.94 -10.84 4.73
N PRO A 210 -10.01 -10.78 3.91
CA PRO A 210 -10.04 -10.01 2.69
C PRO A 210 -9.82 -8.51 2.94
N LEU A 211 -8.99 -7.91 2.10
CA LEU A 211 -8.72 -6.48 2.10
C LEU A 211 -9.10 -5.89 0.75
N TYR A 212 -9.85 -4.81 0.75
CA TYR A 212 -10.28 -4.11 -0.44
C TYR A 212 -9.29 -2.98 -0.77
N PRO A 213 -8.75 -2.94 -2.00
CA PRO A 213 -8.11 -1.74 -2.53
C PRO A 213 -9.06 -0.56 -2.38
N THR A 214 -8.57 0.54 -1.81
CA THR A 214 -9.42 1.69 -1.48
C THR A 214 -8.67 2.97 -1.78
N ILE A 215 -9.36 3.91 -2.41
CA ILE A 215 -8.89 5.27 -2.62
C ILE A 215 -9.89 6.27 -2.05
N ALA A 216 -9.41 7.45 -1.67
CA ALA A 216 -10.26 8.53 -1.18
C ALA A 216 -9.79 9.90 -1.64
N VAL A 217 -10.76 10.80 -1.73
CA VAL A 217 -10.66 12.23 -2.02
C VAL A 217 -11.44 13.01 -0.96
N HIS A 218 -10.99 14.21 -0.60
CA HIS A 218 -11.52 14.98 0.53
C HIS A 218 -11.42 16.50 0.36
N SER A 219 -10.94 17.00 -0.79
CA SER A 219 -10.92 18.42 -1.08
C SER A 219 -11.38 18.74 -2.49
N GLN A 220 -11.86 19.97 -2.66
CA GLN A 220 -12.32 20.50 -3.93
C GLN A 220 -11.30 20.24 -5.05
N ASP A 221 -11.84 19.80 -6.19
CA ASP A 221 -11.13 19.49 -7.45
C ASP A 221 -10.18 18.28 -7.42
N GLU A 222 -10.18 17.49 -6.35
CA GLU A 222 -9.41 16.25 -6.31
C GLU A 222 -9.95 15.18 -7.28
N GLU A 223 -9.04 14.56 -8.04
CA GLU A 223 -9.29 13.48 -9.01
C GLU A 223 -8.11 12.50 -9.10
#